data_AF-A0A4W3J7D6-F1
#
_entry.id   AF-A0A4W3J7D6-F1
#
_cell.length_a   1.000
_cell.length_b   1.000
_cell.length_c   1.000
_cell.angle_alpha   90.00
_cell.angle_beta   90.00
_cell.angle_gamma   90.00
#
_symmetry.space_group_name_H-M   'P 1'
#
loop_
_entity.id
_entity.type
_entity.pdbx_description
1 polymer ?
#
loop_
_entity_poly.entity_id
_entity_poly.type
_entity_poly.pdbx_seq_one_letter_code
_entity_poly.pdbx_strand_id
1 'polypeptide(L)'
;MIKDELFQPCHKKVDPTAYYDACIKEACACDMEGKYLGFCTAVSVYAEACNKAGICIYWRTPELCPVFCDYYNDPDECSWHYKPCGTITSKTCSDQHIGKNFSAVLEGCYANCPENAPYLDENLMKCVNLSECTCYYNGKILQQGETTKNDCEEW
;
A
#
# COMPACT_ATOMS: atom_id res chain seq x y z
N MET A 1 3.25 22.83 4.72
CA MET A 1 2.92 21.62 3.94
C MET A 1 1.41 21.52 3.65
N ILE A 2 0.55 21.19 4.64
CA ILE A 2 -0.91 20.99 4.40
C ILE A 2 -1.58 22.24 3.82
N LYS A 3 -1.15 23.43 4.24
CA LYS A 3 -1.66 24.72 3.77
C LYS A 3 -0.84 25.33 2.61
N ASP A 4 0.18 24.62 2.12
CA ASP A 4 1.07 25.16 1.08
C ASP A 4 0.44 25.00 -0.32
N GLU A 5 1.09 25.60 -1.31
CA GLU A 5 0.63 25.60 -2.71
C GLU A 5 0.41 24.20 -3.29
N LEU A 6 1.21 23.22 -2.86
CA LEU A 6 1.12 21.83 -3.32
C LEU A 6 -0.29 21.23 -3.10
N PHE A 7 -0.96 21.59 -2.00
CA PHE A 7 -2.29 21.09 -1.65
C PHE A 7 -3.44 21.99 -2.09
N GLN A 8 -3.16 23.15 -2.72
CA GLN A 8 -4.19 24.09 -3.20
C GLN A 8 -5.29 23.44 -4.06
N PRO A 9 -4.99 22.48 -4.96
CA PRO A 9 -6.05 21.79 -5.71
C PRO A 9 -7.06 21.07 -4.80
N CYS A 10 -6.59 20.55 -3.67
CA CYS A 10 -7.41 19.85 -2.69
C CYS A 10 -8.15 20.78 -1.73
N HIS A 11 -7.58 21.94 -1.38
CA HIS A 11 -8.23 22.92 -0.47
C HIS A 11 -9.63 23.34 -0.93
N LYS A 12 -9.88 23.35 -2.25
CA LYS A 12 -11.19 23.66 -2.84
C LYS A 12 -12.25 22.56 -2.62
N LYS A 13 -11.83 21.36 -2.23
CA LYS A 13 -12.67 20.17 -2.06
C LYS A 13 -12.71 19.68 -0.61
N VAL A 14 -11.62 19.87 0.13
CA VAL A 14 -11.47 19.41 1.51
C VAL A 14 -10.84 20.54 2.32
N ASP A 15 -11.53 21.02 3.35
CA ASP A 15 -11.02 22.06 4.26
C ASP A 15 -9.77 21.56 5.01
N PRO A 16 -8.60 22.22 4.86
CA PRO A 16 -7.37 21.80 5.51
C PRO A 16 -7.32 22.09 7.02
N THR A 17 -8.26 22.89 7.56
CA THR A 17 -8.14 23.47 8.92
C THR A 17 -8.00 22.41 10.01
N ALA A 18 -8.93 21.45 10.06
CA ALA A 18 -8.91 20.40 11.08
C ALA A 18 -7.68 19.47 10.95
N TYR A 19 -7.26 19.16 9.72
CA TYR A 19 -6.08 18.33 9.44
C TYR A 19 -4.79 19.03 9.83
N TYR A 20 -4.70 20.35 9.57
CA TYR A 20 -3.57 21.17 9.98
C TYR A 20 -3.47 21.25 11.50
N ASP A 21 -4.58 21.49 12.20
CA ASP A 21 -4.58 21.54 13.66
C ASP A 21 -4.21 20.20 14.30
N ALA A 22 -4.66 19.09 13.71
CA ALA A 22 -4.22 17.74 14.10
C ALA A 22 -2.72 17.53 13.84
N CYS A 23 -2.23 17.94 12.68
CA CYS A 23 -0.80 17.87 12.33
C CYS A 23 0.09 18.62 13.32
N ILE A 24 -0.32 19.82 13.77
CA ILE A 24 0.42 20.58 14.78
C ILE A 24 0.43 19.81 16.11
N LYS A 25 -0.70 19.27 16.54
CA LYS A 25 -0.78 18.49 17.79
C LYS A 25 0.09 17.24 17.73
N GLU A 26 0.05 16.48 16.64
CA GLU A 26 0.84 15.25 16.47
C GLU A 26 2.33 15.54 16.34
N ALA A 27 2.73 16.54 15.57
CA ALA A 27 4.14 16.92 15.45
C ALA A 27 4.73 17.47 16.78
N CYS A 28 3.88 17.96 17.68
CA CYS A 28 4.27 18.41 19.01
C CYS A 28 4.19 17.32 20.09
N ALA A 29 3.59 16.15 19.80
CA ALA A 29 3.43 15.06 20.74
C ALA A 29 4.71 14.20 20.83
N CYS A 30 5.57 14.54 21.79
CA CYS A 30 6.72 13.77 22.33
C CYS A 30 7.92 13.47 21.40
N ASP A 31 9.09 13.29 22.04
CA ASP A 31 10.49 13.10 21.60
C ASP A 31 10.86 13.06 20.10
N MET A 32 12.01 13.63 19.76
CA MET A 32 12.45 13.88 18.37
C MET A 32 12.32 12.69 17.41
N GLU A 33 12.41 11.45 17.89
CA GLU A 33 12.21 10.24 17.09
C GLU A 33 10.74 10.02 16.65
N GLY A 34 9.74 10.52 17.39
CA GLY A 34 8.31 10.40 17.10
C GLY A 34 7.69 11.57 16.33
N LYS A 35 8.30 12.76 16.41
CA LYS A 35 7.77 13.98 15.77
C LYS A 35 7.64 13.88 14.24
N TYR A 36 8.63 13.27 13.60
CA TYR A 36 8.62 13.07 12.16
C TYR A 36 7.52 12.07 11.74
N LEU A 37 7.33 11.01 12.53
CA LEU A 37 6.28 10.02 12.28
C LEU A 37 4.87 10.61 12.43
N GLY A 38 4.62 11.40 13.47
CA GLY A 38 3.35 12.11 13.68
C GLY A 38 3.06 13.10 12.54
N PHE A 39 4.06 13.91 12.14
CA PHE A 39 3.91 14.80 10.99
C PHE A 39 3.54 14.03 9.70
N CYS A 40 4.27 12.97 9.36
CA CYS A 40 4.00 12.20 8.14
C CYS A 40 2.62 11.54 8.17
N THR A 41 2.16 11.10 9.34
CA THR A 41 0.85 10.47 9.53
C THR A 41 -0.27 11.48 9.32
N ALA A 42 -0.22 12.65 9.97
CA ALA A 42 -1.24 13.68 9.79
C ALA A 42 -1.33 14.16 8.33
N VAL A 43 -0.17 14.28 7.67
CA VAL A 43 -0.11 14.65 6.25
C VAL A 43 -0.72 13.55 5.37
N SER A 44 -0.37 12.28 5.59
CA SER A 44 -0.91 11.17 4.78
C SER A 44 -2.43 11.07 4.91
N VAL A 45 -2.98 11.35 6.10
CA VAL A 45 -4.43 11.41 6.33
C VAL A 45 -5.10 12.51 5.49
N TYR A 46 -4.47 13.68 5.36
CA TYR A 46 -4.99 14.73 4.49
C TYR A 46 -4.86 14.36 3.00
N ALA A 47 -3.74 13.78 2.59
CA ALA A 47 -3.55 13.28 1.23
C ALA A 47 -4.59 12.18 0.87
N GLU A 48 -4.93 11.30 1.80
CA GLU A 48 -5.99 10.30 1.63
C GLU A 48 -7.38 10.96 1.44
N ALA A 49 -7.69 12.01 2.21
CA ALA A 49 -8.92 12.77 2.02
C ALA A 49 -8.97 13.45 0.64
N CYS A 50 -7.84 13.97 0.17
CA CYS A 50 -7.70 14.50 -1.19
C CYS A 50 -7.93 13.41 -2.25
N ASN A 51 -7.33 12.24 -2.09
CA ASN A 51 -7.51 11.08 -2.98
C ASN A 51 -8.98 10.67 -3.07
N LYS A 52 -9.69 10.60 -1.92
CA LYS A 52 -11.13 10.33 -1.86
C LYS A 52 -11.97 11.39 -2.56
N ALA A 53 -11.51 12.63 -2.58
CA ALA A 53 -12.12 13.73 -3.33
C ALA A 53 -11.70 13.77 -4.82
N GLY A 54 -10.93 12.79 -5.29
CA GLY A 54 -10.46 12.68 -6.67
C GLY A 54 -9.24 13.54 -7.00
N ILE A 55 -8.52 14.02 -5.99
CA ILE A 55 -7.33 14.87 -6.15
C ILE A 55 -6.10 14.12 -5.65
N CYS A 56 -5.27 13.66 -6.59
CA CYS A 56 -4.01 12.99 -6.28
C CYS A 56 -2.86 13.98 -6.09
N ILE A 57 -2.22 13.96 -4.93
CA ILE A 57 -1.10 14.86 -4.59
C ILE A 57 0.17 14.04 -4.33
N TYR A 58 1.26 14.37 -5.03
CA TYR A 58 2.58 13.81 -4.82
C TYR A 58 3.32 14.65 -3.78
N TRP A 59 3.24 14.25 -2.51
CA TRP A 59 3.70 15.08 -1.39
C TRP A 59 4.98 14.57 -0.71
N ARG A 60 5.33 13.29 -0.89
CA ARG A 60 6.55 12.70 -0.35
C ARG A 60 7.76 13.00 -1.23
N THR A 61 8.92 13.17 -0.60
CA THR A 61 10.23 13.27 -1.26
C THR A 61 11.25 12.40 -0.50
N PRO A 62 12.45 12.16 -1.05
CA PRO A 62 13.50 11.43 -0.33
C PRO A 62 13.85 12.05 1.04
N GLU A 63 13.70 13.36 1.19
CA GLU A 63 13.97 14.12 2.42
C GLU A 63 12.71 14.31 3.30
N LEU A 64 11.52 14.16 2.72
CA LEU A 64 10.23 14.40 3.36
C LEU A 64 9.34 13.16 3.31
N CYS A 65 9.24 12.50 4.45
CA CYS A 65 8.45 11.30 4.67
C CYS A 65 8.73 10.22 3.62
N PRO A 66 9.99 9.78 3.44
CA PRO A 66 10.34 8.84 2.39
C PRO A 66 9.62 7.50 2.56
N VAL A 67 9.37 6.83 1.43
CA VAL A 67 8.80 5.48 1.35
C VAL A 67 9.71 4.64 0.46
N PHE A 68 10.05 3.44 0.92
CA PHE A 68 11.04 2.56 0.28
C PHE A 68 10.34 1.37 -0.38
N CYS A 69 9.57 1.62 -1.44
CA CYS A 69 8.87 0.54 -2.17
C CYS A 69 9.82 -0.34 -2.98
N ASP A 70 11.01 0.17 -3.30
CA ASP A 70 12.08 -0.55 -3.97
C ASP A 70 12.69 -1.65 -3.10
N TYR A 71 12.51 -1.61 -1.79
CA TYR A 71 12.87 -2.69 -0.86
C TYR A 71 12.29 -4.06 -1.27
N TYR A 72 11.14 -4.06 -1.92
CA TYR A 72 10.46 -5.28 -2.37
C TYR A 72 10.94 -5.78 -3.74
N ASN A 73 11.83 -5.04 -4.42
CA ASN A 73 12.40 -5.47 -5.68
C ASN A 73 13.68 -6.28 -5.44
N ASP A 74 13.82 -7.41 -6.14
CA ASP A 74 15.13 -8.04 -6.31
C ASP A 74 16.04 -7.10 -7.13
N PRO A 75 17.38 -7.23 -7.05
CA PRO A 75 18.31 -6.31 -7.72
C PRO A 75 18.10 -6.13 -9.23
N ASP A 76 17.59 -7.17 -9.90
CA ASP A 76 17.33 -7.18 -11.35
C ASP A 76 15.85 -6.97 -11.69
N GLU A 77 15.00 -6.70 -10.70
CA GLU A 77 13.56 -6.51 -10.85
C GLU A 77 13.13 -5.07 -10.56
N CYS A 78 12.01 -4.66 -11.14
CA CYS A 78 11.45 -3.31 -10.95
C CYS A 78 9.92 -3.37 -10.94
N SER A 79 9.39 -4.27 -10.12
CA SER A 79 7.97 -4.60 -10.06
C SER A 79 7.23 -3.67 -9.09
N TRP A 80 7.82 -3.35 -7.94
CA TRP A 80 7.21 -2.54 -6.89
C TRP A 80 7.51 -1.06 -7.05
N HIS A 81 6.45 -0.25 -7.05
CA HIS A 81 6.53 1.21 -7.19
C HIS A 81 5.63 1.91 -6.19
N TYR A 82 6.10 3.04 -5.67
CA TYR A 82 5.27 3.96 -4.90
C TYR A 82 4.19 4.60 -5.77
N LYS A 83 2.95 4.62 -5.29
CA LYS A 83 1.83 5.35 -5.88
C LYS A 83 1.16 6.20 -4.79
N PRO A 84 1.13 7.53 -4.91
CA PRO A 84 0.42 8.39 -3.94
C PRO A 84 -1.11 8.24 -3.99
N CYS A 85 -1.62 7.70 -5.10
CA CYS A 85 -3.03 7.45 -5.35
C CYS A 85 -3.16 6.16 -6.17
N GLY A 86 -2.70 5.05 -5.60
CA GLY A 86 -2.76 3.74 -6.23
C GLY A 86 -4.13 3.09 -6.12
N THR A 87 -4.37 2.16 -7.03
CA THR A 87 -5.49 1.22 -6.99
C THR A 87 -4.94 -0.17 -7.24
N ILE A 88 -5.57 -1.20 -6.67
CA ILE A 88 -5.13 -2.58 -6.89
C ILE A 88 -5.58 -2.96 -8.31
N THR A 89 -4.65 -2.92 -9.27
CA THR A 89 -4.88 -3.32 -10.66
C THR A 89 -4.30 -4.69 -10.99
N SER A 90 -3.33 -5.14 -10.20
CA SER A 90 -2.64 -6.41 -10.39
C SER A 90 -3.52 -7.54 -9.90
N LYS A 91 -3.56 -8.63 -10.67
CA LYS A 91 -4.23 -9.85 -10.23
C LYS A 91 -3.46 -10.43 -9.06
N THR A 92 -4.13 -10.88 -8.03
CA THR A 92 -3.50 -11.56 -6.88
C THR A 92 -3.76 -13.06 -6.96
N CYS A 93 -2.90 -13.86 -6.33
CA CYS A 93 -3.17 -15.29 -6.17
C CYS A 93 -4.47 -15.57 -5.38
N SER A 94 -4.84 -14.66 -4.47
CA SER A 94 -6.11 -14.75 -3.72
C SER A 94 -7.35 -14.34 -4.52
N ASP A 95 -7.19 -13.69 -5.69
CA ASP A 95 -8.32 -13.28 -6.53
C ASP A 95 -9.17 -14.48 -6.95
N GLN A 96 -8.57 -15.66 -7.10
CA GLN A 96 -9.29 -16.91 -7.37
C GLN A 96 -10.29 -17.29 -6.27
N HIS A 97 -10.01 -16.91 -5.03
CA HIS A 97 -10.79 -17.33 -3.87
C HIS A 97 -11.73 -16.24 -3.35
N ILE A 98 -11.37 -14.97 -3.55
CA ILE A 98 -11.97 -13.87 -2.78
C ILE A 98 -12.82 -12.91 -3.62
N GLY A 99 -12.68 -12.87 -4.97
CA GLY A 99 -13.58 -12.09 -5.84
C GLY A 99 -13.77 -10.62 -5.41
N LYS A 100 -12.79 -10.02 -4.73
CA LYS A 100 -12.90 -8.67 -4.18
C LYS A 100 -12.34 -7.66 -5.16
N ASN A 101 -13.21 -6.99 -5.89
CA ASN A 101 -12.87 -5.73 -6.54
C ASN A 101 -12.74 -4.65 -5.47
N PHE A 102 -11.54 -4.47 -4.92
CA PHE A 102 -11.27 -3.38 -3.99
C PHE A 102 -11.02 -2.09 -4.78
N SER A 103 -12.03 -1.23 -4.87
CA SER A 103 -11.98 0.00 -5.68
C SER A 103 -11.47 1.23 -4.92
N ALA A 104 -10.83 1.05 -3.76
CA ALA A 104 -10.34 2.19 -2.98
C ALA A 104 -9.05 2.74 -3.61
N VAL A 105 -8.97 4.07 -3.71
CA VAL A 105 -7.75 4.78 -4.07
C VAL A 105 -6.96 5.04 -2.80
N LEU A 106 -5.81 4.37 -2.65
CA LEU A 106 -4.96 4.45 -1.47
C LEU A 106 -3.52 4.75 -1.84
N GLU A 107 -2.83 5.44 -0.96
CA GLU A 107 -1.38 5.63 -1.07
C GLU A 107 -0.67 4.34 -0.67
N GLY A 108 0.39 3.95 -1.38
CA GLY A 108 1.19 2.79 -0.99
C GLY A 108 2.17 2.29 -2.04
N CYS A 109 2.73 1.11 -1.79
CA CYS A 109 3.56 0.38 -2.73
C CYS A 109 2.69 -0.61 -3.52
N TYR A 110 2.81 -0.60 -4.84
CA TYR A 110 2.03 -1.45 -5.72
C TYR A 110 2.97 -2.22 -6.66
N ALA A 111 2.79 -3.53 -6.73
CA ALA A 111 3.48 -4.37 -7.71
C ALA A 111 2.83 -4.21 -9.09
N ASN A 112 3.63 -3.99 -10.13
CA ASN A 112 3.24 -4.01 -11.53
C ASN A 112 3.76 -5.31 -12.14
N CYS A 113 2.91 -6.34 -12.16
CA CYS A 113 3.30 -7.65 -12.62
C CYS A 113 3.36 -7.73 -14.15
N PRO A 114 4.44 -8.30 -14.73
CA PRO A 114 4.59 -8.41 -16.18
C PRO A 114 3.69 -9.51 -16.75
N GLU A 115 3.46 -9.48 -18.06
CA GLU A 115 2.54 -10.43 -18.73
C GLU A 115 2.94 -11.91 -18.58
N ASN A 116 4.24 -12.19 -18.48
CA ASN A 116 4.78 -13.55 -18.30
C ASN A 116 4.71 -14.05 -16.84
N ALA A 117 4.34 -13.20 -15.89
CA ALA A 117 4.12 -13.54 -14.49
C ALA A 117 3.03 -12.61 -13.91
N PRO A 118 1.76 -12.72 -14.37
CA PRO A 118 0.78 -11.65 -14.20
C PRO A 118 0.06 -11.63 -12.84
N TYR A 119 0.39 -12.54 -11.92
CA TYR A 119 -0.24 -12.64 -10.62
C TYR A 119 0.74 -12.26 -9.51
N LEU A 120 0.34 -11.39 -8.60
CA LEU A 120 1.06 -11.12 -7.37
C LEU A 120 0.75 -12.24 -6.36
N ASP A 121 1.79 -12.98 -5.95
CA ASP A 121 1.74 -13.81 -4.77
C ASP A 121 1.92 -12.94 -3.53
N GLU A 122 0.86 -12.75 -2.76
CA GLU A 122 0.84 -11.90 -1.56
C GLU A 122 1.65 -12.46 -0.39
N ASN A 123 1.92 -13.77 -0.37
CA ASN A 123 2.73 -14.40 0.68
C ASN A 123 4.22 -14.21 0.40
N LEU A 124 4.60 -14.25 -0.88
CA LEU A 124 6.00 -14.09 -1.32
C LEU A 124 6.36 -12.66 -1.71
N MET A 125 5.34 -11.80 -1.92
CA MET A 125 5.48 -10.44 -2.44
C MET A 125 6.17 -10.38 -3.82
N LYS A 126 5.92 -11.40 -4.67
CA LYS A 126 6.52 -11.56 -6.00
C LYS A 126 5.49 -11.84 -7.07
N CYS A 127 5.80 -11.41 -8.29
CA CYS A 127 4.97 -11.70 -9.45
C CYS A 127 5.29 -13.11 -9.98
N VAL A 128 4.28 -13.94 -10.14
CA VAL A 128 4.37 -15.36 -10.52
C VAL A 128 3.33 -15.73 -11.57
N ASN A 129 3.45 -16.92 -12.17
CA ASN A 129 2.36 -17.50 -12.92
C ASN A 129 1.29 -18.08 -11.98
N LEU A 130 0.05 -18.16 -12.49
CA LEU A 130 -1.08 -18.68 -11.71
C LEU A 130 -0.84 -20.09 -11.16
N SER A 131 -0.12 -20.93 -11.92
CA SER A 131 0.23 -22.29 -11.52
C SER A 131 1.27 -22.37 -10.41
N GLU A 132 1.96 -21.26 -10.14
CA GLU A 132 3.05 -21.14 -9.17
C GLU A 132 2.59 -20.41 -7.89
N CYS A 133 1.34 -19.95 -7.83
CA CYS A 133 0.76 -19.33 -6.66
C CYS A 133 0.87 -20.23 -5.42
N THR A 134 1.34 -19.67 -4.32
CA THR A 134 1.25 -20.30 -3.00
C THR A 134 -0.17 -20.21 -2.47
N CYS A 135 -0.55 -21.14 -1.59
CA CYS A 135 -1.82 -21.08 -0.88
C CYS A 135 -1.61 -21.04 0.63
N TYR A 136 -2.52 -20.37 1.33
CA TYR A 136 -2.50 -20.30 2.79
C TYR A 136 -3.52 -21.27 3.36
N TYR A 137 -3.06 -22.23 4.16
CA TYR A 137 -3.91 -23.24 4.79
C TYR A 137 -3.47 -23.53 6.22
N ASN A 138 -4.41 -23.47 7.18
CA ASN A 138 -4.18 -23.74 8.60
C ASN A 138 -2.92 -23.08 9.18
N GLY A 139 -2.70 -21.80 8.88
CA GLY A 139 -1.56 -21.06 9.41
C GLY A 139 -0.25 -21.23 8.62
N LYS A 140 -0.24 -22.05 7.56
CA LYS A 140 0.94 -22.36 6.76
C LYS A 140 0.77 -21.92 5.32
N ILE A 141 1.86 -21.42 4.75
CA ILE A 141 1.99 -21.17 3.32
C ILE A 141 2.46 -22.47 2.69
N LEU A 142 1.68 -23.00 1.77
CA LEU A 142 1.99 -24.19 0.99
C LEU A 142 2.51 -23.76 -0.38
N GLN A 143 3.64 -24.32 -0.76
CA GLN A 143 4.24 -24.12 -2.08
C GLN A 143 3.51 -24.94 -3.15
N GLN A 144 3.83 -24.66 -4.41
CA GLN A 144 3.31 -25.43 -5.53
C GLN A 144 3.56 -26.94 -5.34
N GLY A 145 2.49 -27.73 -5.38
CA GLY A 145 2.55 -29.19 -5.25
C GLY A 145 2.72 -29.72 -3.82
N GLU A 146 2.83 -28.83 -2.83
CA GLU A 146 2.88 -29.23 -1.42
C GLU A 146 1.48 -29.63 -0.93
N THR A 147 1.38 -30.82 -0.33
CA THR A 147 0.13 -31.32 0.24
C THR A 147 0.23 -31.40 1.75
N THR A 148 -0.80 -30.92 2.45
CA THR A 148 -0.97 -31.10 3.89
C THR A 148 -1.98 -32.21 4.16
N LYS A 149 -1.77 -33.00 5.22
CA LYS A 149 -2.80 -33.92 5.71
C LYS A 149 -3.91 -33.11 6.36
N ASN A 150 -5.16 -33.39 5.99
CA ASN A 150 -6.30 -32.91 6.75
C ASN A 150 -6.52 -33.86 7.92
N ASP A 151 -6.59 -33.33 9.14
CA ASP A 151 -7.00 -34.06 10.35
C ASP A 151 -8.49 -34.48 10.32
N CYS A 152 -9.10 -34.52 9.14
CA CYS A 152 -10.50 -34.91 8.92
C CYS A 152 -10.66 -36.38 8.51
N GLU A 153 -9.60 -37.19 8.55
CA GLU A 153 -9.67 -38.65 8.35
C GLU A 153 -9.28 -39.38 9.64
N GLU A 154 -10.14 -39.37 10.65
CA GLU A 154 -10.13 -40.36 11.74
C GLU A 154 -11.43 -40.28 12.57
N TRP A 155 -12.57 -40.65 11.96
CA TRP A 155 -13.82 -40.93 12.67
C TRP A 155 -14.43 -42.23 12.14
#